data_AF-A0A944FVR5-F1
#
_entry.id   AF-A0A944FVR5-F1
#
_cell.length_a   1.000
_cell.length_b   1.000
_cell.length_c   1.000
_cell.angle_alpha   90.00
_cell.angle_beta   90.00
_cell.angle_gamma   90.00
#
_symmetry.space_group_name_H-M   'P 1'
#
loop_
_entity.id
_entity.type
_entity.pdbx_description
1 polymer ?
#
loop_
_entity_poly.entity_id
_entity_poly.type
_entity_poly.pdbx_seq_one_letter_code
_entity_poly.pdbx_strand_id
1 'polypeptide(L)'
;MFGRKSKLRKDLPAIDIRQKQVKGLFGRKKLVSRSKKEQRLIKKELMKQYPDRYYIDDLNEWNSIRGKDVDLAWIDEIEAIDALFSD
;
A
#
# COMPACT_ATOMS: atom_id res chain seq x y z
N MET A 1 -20.30 10.40 -12.60
CA MET A 1 -20.74 9.94 -11.27
C MET A 1 -19.58 10.08 -10.28
N PHE A 2 -19.48 11.21 -9.60
CA PHE A 2 -18.56 11.36 -8.46
C PHE A 2 -19.26 10.82 -7.21
N GLY A 3 -19.27 9.49 -7.08
CA GLY A 3 -19.79 8.82 -5.88
C GLY A 3 -18.99 9.28 -4.66
N ARG A 4 -19.70 9.54 -3.55
CA ARG A 4 -19.09 9.79 -2.23
C ARG A 4 -17.94 8.80 -2.01
N LYS A 5 -16.71 9.31 -1.85
CA LYS A 5 -15.57 8.47 -1.48
C LYS A 5 -15.93 7.75 -0.20
N SER A 6 -15.89 6.42 -0.23
CA SER A 6 -16.10 5.57 0.94
C SER A 6 -15.12 5.98 2.03
N LYS A 7 -15.61 6.04 3.29
CA LYS A 7 -14.73 6.26 4.43
C LYS A 7 -13.76 5.09 4.50
N LEU A 8 -12.46 5.37 4.36
CA LEU A 8 -11.44 4.33 4.43
C LEU A 8 -11.32 3.79 5.85
N ARG A 9 -11.24 2.47 5.94
CA ARG A 9 -11.09 1.73 7.19
C ARG A 9 -9.62 1.65 7.56
N LYS A 10 -9.26 2.30 8.66
CA LYS A 10 -7.90 2.27 9.24
C LYS A 10 -7.63 1.01 10.05
N ASP A 11 -8.67 0.30 10.44
CA ASP A 11 -8.61 -0.95 11.21
C ASP A 11 -8.23 -2.16 10.35
N LEU A 12 -8.27 -2.03 9.02
CA LEU A 12 -7.93 -3.09 8.08
C LEU A 12 -6.53 -2.90 7.48
N PRO A 13 -5.79 -4.00 7.23
CA PRO A 13 -4.48 -3.91 6.62
C PRO A 13 -4.57 -3.41 5.18
N ALA A 14 -3.61 -2.56 4.81
CA ALA A 14 -3.44 -2.07 3.45
C ALA A 14 -3.02 -3.22 2.51
N ILE A 15 -3.46 -3.15 1.25
CA ILE A 15 -3.13 -4.16 0.25
C ILE A 15 -1.94 -3.67 -0.58
N ASP A 16 -0.80 -4.35 -0.51
CA ASP A 16 0.37 -4.03 -1.33
C ASP A 16 0.21 -4.56 -2.76
N ILE A 17 0.21 -3.65 -3.73
CA ILE A 17 0.13 -3.96 -5.17
C ILE A 17 1.39 -3.55 -5.92
N ARG A 18 2.45 -3.09 -5.24
CA ARG A 18 3.68 -2.61 -5.87
C ARG A 18 4.46 -3.72 -6.55
N GLN A 19 4.42 -4.94 -6.02
CA GLN A 19 5.27 -6.03 -6.49
C GLN A 19 4.46 -7.22 -7.03
N LYS A 20 5.08 -7.96 -7.94
CA LYS A 20 4.60 -9.25 -8.43
C LYS A 20 5.69 -10.28 -8.33
N GLN A 21 5.30 -11.51 -8.00
CA GLN A 21 6.19 -12.65 -8.12
C GLN A 21 6.28 -13.05 -9.59
N VAL A 22 7.50 -13.08 -10.12
CA VAL A 22 7.81 -13.53 -11.48
C VAL A 22 8.78 -14.69 -11.39
N LYS A 23 8.60 -15.71 -12.24
CA LYS A 23 9.55 -16.82 -12.35
C LYS A 23 10.81 -16.31 -13.05
N GLY A 24 11.92 -16.32 -12.34
CA GLY A 24 13.25 -16.01 -12.86
C GLY A 24 13.91 -17.22 -13.53
N LEU A 25 15.10 -16.98 -14.06
CA LEU A 25 15.94 -18.04 -14.64
C LEU A 25 16.27 -19.08 -13.55
N PHE A 26 16.26 -20.36 -13.93
CA PHE A 26 16.45 -21.51 -13.03
C PHE A 26 15.35 -21.76 -11.99
N GLY A 27 14.13 -21.27 -12.24
CA GLY A 27 12.96 -21.60 -11.39
C GLY A 27 12.89 -20.83 -10.07
N ARG A 28 13.85 -19.94 -9.80
CA ARG A 28 13.80 -19.02 -8.66
C ARG A 28 12.68 -18.00 -8.86
N LYS A 29 11.86 -17.75 -7.84
CA LYS A 29 10.87 -16.67 -7.86
C LYS A 29 11.55 -15.37 -7.46
N LYS A 30 11.32 -14.31 -8.23
CA LYS A 30 11.79 -12.95 -7.94
C LYS A 30 10.59 -12.03 -7.75
N LEU A 31 10.69 -11.11 -6.80
CA LEU A 31 9.79 -9.97 -6.70
C LEU A 31 10.23 -8.88 -7.67
N VAL A 32 9.34 -8.49 -8.57
CA VAL A 32 9.55 -7.42 -9.54
C VAL A 32 8.50 -6.35 -9.33
N SER A 33 8.89 -5.08 -9.48
CA SER A 33 7.93 -3.97 -9.44
C SER A 33 6.90 -4.09 -10.55
N ARG A 34 5.63 -3.87 -10.22
CA ARG A 34 4.54 -3.72 -11.17
C ARG A 34 4.61 -2.33 -11.78
N SER A 35 4.32 -2.23 -13.07
CA SER A 35 4.17 -0.92 -13.72
C SER A 35 2.93 -0.19 -13.19
N LYS A 36 2.91 1.14 -13.29
CA LYS A 36 1.73 1.95 -12.91
C LYS A 36 0.44 1.52 -13.64
N LYS A 37 0.55 1.07 -14.89
CA LYS A 37 -0.60 0.56 -15.65
C LYS A 37 -1.16 -0.73 -15.02
N GLU A 38 -0.28 -1.67 -14.67
CA GLU A 38 -0.66 -2.91 -13.99
C GLU A 38 -1.27 -2.63 -12.61
N GLN A 39 -0.67 -1.74 -11.82
CA GLN A 39 -1.19 -1.32 -10.51
C GLN A 39 -2.62 -0.78 -10.63
N ARG A 40 -2.91 0.09 -11.62
CA ARG A 40 -4.27 0.62 -11.85
C ARG A 40 -5.31 -0.45 -12.18
N LEU A 41 -4.94 -1.43 -13.01
CA LEU A 41 -5.86 -2.52 -13.39
C LEU A 41 -6.23 -3.36 -12.16
N ILE A 42 -5.22 -3.77 -11.39
CA ILE A 42 -5.41 -4.59 -10.19
C ILE A 42 -6.18 -3.81 -9.14
N LYS A 43 -5.84 -2.55 -8.92
CA LYS A 43 -6.54 -1.68 -7.99
C LYS A 43 -8.01 -1.54 -8.36
N LYS A 44 -8.34 -1.38 -9.65
CA LYS A 44 -9.72 -1.32 -10.12
C LYS A 44 -10.50 -2.60 -9.82
N GLU A 45 -9.87 -3.76 -9.96
CA GLU A 45 -10.47 -5.05 -9.61
C GLU A 45 -10.67 -5.20 -8.11
N LEU A 46 -9.62 -4.94 -7.32
CA LEU A 46 -9.66 -5.02 -5.86
C LEU A 46 -10.65 -4.03 -5.26
N MET A 47 -10.77 -2.82 -5.80
CA MET A 47 -11.74 -1.82 -5.33
C MET A 47 -13.18 -2.25 -5.52
N LYS A 48 -13.50 -3.17 -6.44
CA LYS A 48 -14.85 -3.74 -6.54
C LYS A 48 -15.18 -4.63 -5.34
N GLN A 49 -14.17 -5.29 -4.78
CA GLN A 49 -14.31 -6.22 -3.65
C GLN A 49 -14.08 -5.51 -2.30
N TYR A 50 -13.13 -4.57 -2.27
CA TYR A 50 -12.64 -3.87 -1.09
C TYR A 50 -12.58 -2.35 -1.37
N PRO A 51 -13.73 -1.67 -1.49
CA PRO A 51 -13.80 -0.24 -1.81
C PRO A 51 -13.35 0.67 -0.66
N ASP A 52 -13.23 0.13 0.55
CA ASP A 52 -12.96 0.82 1.81
C ASP A 52 -11.52 0.63 2.31
N ARG A 53 -10.66 -0.05 1.55
CA ARG A 53 -9.27 -0.32 1.93
C ARG A 53 -8.27 0.66 1.33
N TYR A 54 -7.16 0.80 2.04
CA TYR A 54 -5.94 1.43 1.54
C TYR A 54 -5.12 0.47 0.67
N TYR A 55 -4.43 1.02 -0.32
CA TYR A 55 -3.56 0.31 -1.25
C TYR A 55 -2.16 0.89 -1.17
N ILE A 56 -1.14 0.04 -1.01
CA ILE A 56 0.25 0.48 -1.11
C ILE A 56 0.62 0.45 -2.59
N ASP A 57 0.78 1.63 -3.19
CA ASP A 57 1.01 1.80 -4.63
C ASP A 57 1.76 3.10 -4.95
N ASP A 58 2.16 3.27 -6.22
CA ASP A 58 2.87 4.45 -6.73
C ASP A 58 1.95 5.36 -7.57
N LEU A 59 0.64 5.25 -7.39
CA LEU A 59 -0.38 5.94 -8.19
C LEU A 59 -0.73 7.33 -7.64
N ASN A 60 -0.44 7.58 -6.36
CA ASN A 60 -0.77 8.83 -5.64
C ASN A 60 -2.27 9.19 -5.73
N GLU A 61 -3.14 8.19 -5.59
CA GLU A 61 -4.59 8.38 -5.59
C GLU A 61 -5.14 8.47 -4.16
N TRP A 62 -6.44 8.75 -4.01
CA TRP A 62 -7.07 9.05 -2.72
C TRP A 62 -6.98 7.92 -1.67
N ASN A 63 -6.86 6.67 -2.11
CA ASN A 63 -6.71 5.47 -1.28
C ASN A 63 -5.32 4.83 -1.42
N SER A 64 -4.34 5.59 -1.91
CA SER A 64 -2.95 5.17 -2.02
C SER A 64 -2.15 5.55 -0.78
N ILE A 65 -1.38 4.61 -0.25
CA ILE A 65 -0.33 4.83 0.74
C ILE A 65 1.01 4.66 0.02
N ARG A 66 1.93 5.62 0.16
CA ARG A 66 3.27 5.46 -0.43
C ARG A 66 4.04 4.45 0.39
N GLY A 67 4.81 3.62 -0.29
CA GLY A 67 5.70 2.66 0.36
C GLY A 67 6.62 3.29 1.43
N LYS A 68 7.15 4.49 1.15
CA LYS A 68 8.00 5.23 2.09
C LYS A 68 7.29 5.62 3.39
N ASP A 69 5.99 5.88 3.33
CA ASP A 69 5.20 6.27 4.51
C ASP A 69 4.91 5.05 5.40
N VAL A 70 4.87 3.84 4.81
CA VAL A 70 4.76 2.58 5.56
C VAL A 70 6.09 2.19 6.22
N ASP A 71 7.19 2.38 5.49
CA ASP A 71 8.54 1.98 5.95
C ASP A 71 9.16 2.96 6.97
N LEU A 72 8.60 4.15 7.17
CA LEU A 72 9.10 5.17 8.13
C LEU A 72 8.19 5.41 9.34
N ALA A 73 6.91 5.01 9.28
CA ALA A 73 5.98 5.25 10.38
C ALA A 73 6.41 4.62 11.72
N TRP A 74 7.11 3.48 11.67
CA TRP A 74 7.65 2.83 12.88
C TRP A 74 8.83 3.58 13.50
N ILE A 75 9.61 4.32 12.71
CA ILE A 75 10.74 5.11 13.21
C ILE A 75 10.21 6.31 13.98
N ASP A 76 9.22 7.01 13.39
CA ASP A 76 8.57 8.15 14.03
C ASP A 76 7.80 7.73 15.31
N GLU A 77 7.19 6.53 15.33
CA GLU A 77 6.57 5.97 16.53
C GLU A 77 7.58 5.63 17.64
N ILE A 78 8.77 5.13 17.30
CA ILE A 78 9.82 4.87 18.29
C ILE A 78 10.39 6.17 18.84
N GLU A 79 10.67 7.17 18.00
CA GLU A 79 11.14 8.50 18.46
C GLU A 79 10.11 9.17 19.38
N ALA A 80 8.82 9.05 19.06
CA ALA A 80 7.76 9.59 19.91
C ALA A 80 7.64 8.87 21.26
N ILE A 81 7.85 7.55 21.29
CA ILE A 81 7.88 6.77 22.54
C ILE A 81 9.13 7.15 23.35
N ASP A 82 10.30 7.21 22.72
CA ASP A 82 11.56 7.55 23.41
C ASP A 82 11.50 8.97 24.00
N ALA A 83 10.91 9.92 23.27
CA ALA A 83 10.65 11.27 23.77
C ALA A 83 9.61 11.33 24.91
N LEU A 84 8.67 10.38 24.98
CA LEU A 84 7.65 10.32 26.03
C LEU A 84 8.17 9.68 27.33
N PHE A 85 9.15 8.79 27.23
CA PHE A 85 9.73 8.06 28.38
C PHE A 85 11.09 8.59 28.84
N SER A 86 11.63 9.61 28.16
CA SER A 86 12.88 10.30 28.52
C SER A 86 12.68 11.63 29.26
N ASP A 87 11.49 11.87 29.84
CA ASP A 87 11.21 12.97 30.79
C ASP A 87 11.08 12.42 32.23
#